data_AF-A0AAW2K3R4-F1
#
_entry.id   AF-A0AAW2K3R4-F1
#
_cell.length_a   1.000
_cell.length_b   1.000
_cell.length_c   1.000
_cell.angle_alpha   90.00
_cell.angle_beta   90.00
_cell.angle_gamma   90.00
#
_symmetry.space_group_name_H-M   'P 1'
#
loop_
_entity.id
_entity.type
_entity.pdbx_description
1 polymer ?
#
loop_
_entity_poly.entity_id
_entity_poly.type
_entity_poly.pdbx_seq_one_letter_code
_entity_poly.pdbx_strand_id
1 'polypeptide(L)'
;MANKYLIRTIGPTVPSMYTDKRLLGNYDYGLSLFKPSTDSCMKWLDKKEDRSVVYVSFGSYADLVDKQMREVAWGLIDSKFSFLWVVRGTEESKLPRDFTSELHDDNGLTVNWCSQLAVLAHRAIGCFLTHGGWNSTLEALSLGVPMVVMPQWTDQTTNAKLVADVWKIGVRVTADENGIVMREEIAAAVNEVMQGDGGLVIRRNAMKWKDLAVEAVDEGGSSDSNVTEFAMELLRT
;
A
#
# COMPACT_ATOMS: atom_id res chain seq x y z
N MET A 1 9.50 28.58 7.67
CA MET A 1 10.14 27.84 6.55
C MET A 1 9.54 28.17 5.19
N ALA A 2 8.25 28.49 5.07
CA ALA A 2 7.62 28.88 3.79
C ALA A 2 8.27 30.08 3.07
N ASN A 3 8.95 30.99 3.77
CA ASN A 3 9.59 32.16 3.16
C ASN A 3 11.02 31.93 2.62
N LYS A 4 11.56 30.70 2.65
CA LYS A 4 12.95 30.43 2.22
C LYS A 4 13.06 29.65 0.91
N TYR A 5 12.03 28.89 0.54
CA TYR A 5 11.99 28.10 -0.68
C TYR A 5 10.57 28.11 -1.26
N LEU A 6 10.46 28.33 -2.58
CA LEU A 6 9.20 28.21 -3.30
C LEU A 6 8.90 26.72 -3.50
N ILE A 7 8.07 26.15 -2.63
CA ILE A 7 7.65 24.74 -2.70
C ILE A 7 6.18 24.71 -3.12
N ARG A 8 5.89 23.97 -4.19
CA ARG A 8 4.52 23.69 -4.66
C ARG A 8 4.25 22.19 -4.55
N THR A 9 3.08 21.84 -4.02
CA THR A 9 2.63 20.45 -3.93
C THR A 9 1.79 20.11 -5.15
N ILE A 10 2.21 19.11 -5.93
CA ILE A 10 1.58 18.72 -7.20
C ILE A 10 1.08 17.25 -7.18
N GLY A 11 0.78 16.74 -5.99
CA GLY A 11 0.34 15.36 -5.80
C GLY A 11 -1.08 15.26 -5.24
N PRO A 12 -1.59 14.02 -5.09
CA PRO A 12 -0.93 12.76 -5.43
C PRO A 12 -0.81 12.52 -6.94
N THR A 13 0.21 11.79 -7.38
CA THR A 13 0.42 11.38 -8.78
C THR A 13 -0.20 10.01 -9.08
N VAL A 14 -1.29 9.68 -8.37
CA VAL A 14 -2.08 8.47 -8.64
C VAL A 14 -2.86 8.68 -9.94
N PRO A 15 -2.97 7.69 -10.83
CA PRO A 15 -3.67 7.86 -12.09
C PRO A 15 -5.10 8.36 -11.91
N SER A 16 -5.49 9.32 -12.75
CA SER A 16 -6.72 10.12 -12.65
C SER A 16 -7.98 9.27 -12.50
N MET A 17 -8.04 8.09 -13.12
CA MET A 17 -9.21 7.21 -13.02
C MET A 17 -9.51 6.72 -11.60
N TYR A 18 -8.55 6.79 -10.67
CA TYR A 18 -8.74 6.48 -9.26
C TYR A 18 -9.03 7.70 -8.37
N THR A 19 -8.87 8.91 -8.90
CA THR A 19 -9.04 10.17 -8.16
C THR A 19 -10.10 11.06 -8.84
N ASP A 20 -9.68 12.08 -9.57
CA ASP A 20 -10.50 13.15 -10.18
C ASP A 20 -11.22 12.72 -11.48
N LYS A 21 -10.76 11.66 -12.14
CA LYS A 21 -11.33 11.08 -13.37
C LYS A 21 -11.40 12.06 -14.55
N ARG A 22 -10.60 13.13 -14.52
CA ARG A 22 -10.54 14.17 -15.55
C ARG A 22 -9.72 13.72 -16.77
N LEU A 23 -8.74 12.84 -16.59
CA LEU A 23 -7.90 12.31 -17.68
C LEU A 23 -8.37 10.92 -18.11
N LEU A 24 -9.24 10.89 -19.12
CA LEU A 24 -9.72 9.64 -19.74
C LEU A 24 -8.56 8.77 -20.22
N GLY A 25 -8.58 7.48 -19.87
CA GLY A 25 -7.53 6.54 -20.27
C GLY A 25 -6.37 6.40 -19.28
N ASN A 26 -6.30 7.25 -18.25
CA ASN A 26 -5.23 7.20 -17.26
C ASN A 26 -5.55 6.20 -16.12
N TYR A 27 -5.49 4.90 -16.45
CA TYR A 27 -5.85 3.78 -15.57
C TYR A 27 -4.70 3.12 -14.82
N ASP A 28 -3.46 3.34 -15.27
CA ASP A 28 -2.28 2.69 -14.69
C ASP A 28 -1.03 3.55 -14.94
N TYR A 29 0.07 3.17 -14.31
CA TYR A 29 1.39 3.69 -14.61
C TYR A 29 1.82 3.22 -16.00
N GLY A 30 2.09 4.16 -16.91
CA GLY A 30 2.45 3.86 -18.30
C GLY A 30 3.82 3.21 -18.51
N LEU A 31 4.62 3.06 -17.44
CA LEU A 31 5.95 2.47 -17.47
C LEU A 31 6.12 1.49 -16.30
N SER A 32 6.33 0.21 -16.61
CA SER A 32 6.66 -0.82 -15.62
C SER A 32 7.88 -1.61 -16.06
N LEU A 33 8.83 -1.81 -15.13
CA LEU A 33 10.00 -2.67 -15.34
C LEU A 33 9.69 -4.16 -15.11
N PHE A 34 8.52 -4.46 -14.54
CA PHE A 34 8.08 -5.81 -14.19
C PHE A 34 6.81 -6.16 -14.96
N LYS A 35 6.74 -7.40 -15.45
CA LYS A 35 5.53 -7.91 -16.13
C LYS A 35 4.50 -8.29 -15.07
N PRO A 36 3.33 -7.62 -15.00
CA PRO A 36 2.35 -7.90 -13.97
C PRO A 36 1.49 -9.14 -14.29
N SER A 37 1.15 -9.91 -13.27
CA SER A 37 0.16 -10.99 -13.33
C SER A 37 -1.24 -10.49 -12.95
N THR A 38 -1.66 -9.34 -13.50
CA THR A 38 -2.88 -8.63 -13.08
C THR A 38 -4.12 -9.51 -13.21
N ASP A 39 -4.34 -10.15 -14.36
CA ASP A 39 -5.56 -10.92 -14.62
C ASP A 39 -5.79 -12.06 -13.61
N SER A 40 -4.71 -12.78 -13.23
CA SER A 40 -4.82 -13.84 -12.23
C SER A 40 -5.09 -13.29 -10.84
N CYS A 41 -4.49 -12.15 -10.48
CA CYS A 41 -4.75 -11.47 -9.22
C CYS A 41 -6.23 -11.05 -9.13
N MET A 42 -6.75 -10.39 -10.16
CA MET A 42 -8.13 -9.89 -10.15
C MET A 42 -9.13 -11.04 -10.10
N LYS A 43 -8.95 -12.10 -10.91
CA LYS A 43 -9.82 -13.29 -10.87
C LYS A 43 -9.84 -14.00 -9.52
N TRP A 44 -8.74 -13.96 -8.78
CA TRP A 44 -8.67 -14.52 -7.44
C TRP A 44 -9.38 -13.63 -6.42
N LEU A 45 -9.09 -12.32 -6.46
CA LEU A 45 -9.72 -11.32 -5.60
C LEU A 45 -11.25 -11.25 -5.80
N ASP A 46 -11.73 -11.45 -7.03
CA ASP A 46 -13.17 -11.45 -7.35
C ASP A 46 -13.97 -12.53 -6.63
N LYS A 47 -13.31 -13.59 -6.13
CA LYS A 47 -13.95 -14.67 -5.38
C LYS A 47 -13.98 -14.41 -3.88
N LYS A 48 -13.34 -13.34 -3.40
CA LYS A 48 -13.21 -13.03 -1.97
C LYS A 48 -14.29 -12.07 -1.52
N GLU A 49 -14.63 -12.18 -0.24
CA GLU A 49 -15.57 -11.25 0.40
C GLU A 49 -14.96 -9.85 0.51
N ASP A 50 -15.82 -8.84 0.62
CA ASP A 50 -15.40 -7.46 0.77
C ASP A 50 -14.50 -7.32 2.00
N ARG A 51 -13.35 -6.65 1.81
CA ARG A 51 -12.39 -6.32 2.87
C ARG A 51 -11.86 -7.54 3.66
N SER A 52 -11.84 -8.72 3.03
CA SER A 52 -11.37 -9.97 3.64
C SER A 52 -9.90 -10.30 3.34
N VAL A 53 -9.26 -9.54 2.45
CA VAL A 53 -7.92 -9.84 1.94
C VAL A 53 -6.89 -8.83 2.45
N VAL A 54 -5.76 -9.34 2.95
CA VAL A 54 -4.55 -8.56 3.21
C VAL A 54 -3.71 -8.52 1.94
N TYR A 55 -3.51 -7.32 1.39
CA TYR A 55 -2.52 -7.14 0.33
C TYR A 55 -1.14 -6.97 0.95
N VAL A 56 -0.10 -7.59 0.39
CA VAL A 56 1.27 -7.53 0.91
C VAL A 56 2.24 -7.20 -0.21
N SER A 57 3.03 -6.14 -0.05
CA SER A 57 4.08 -5.75 -1.01
C SER A 57 5.16 -4.89 -0.36
N PHE A 58 6.42 -5.28 -0.58
CA PHE A 58 7.61 -4.56 -0.11
C PHE A 58 8.27 -3.73 -1.23
N GLY A 59 7.52 -3.43 -2.29
CA GLY A 59 7.97 -2.59 -3.40
C GLY A 59 9.03 -3.26 -4.28
N SER A 60 9.74 -2.43 -5.05
CA SER A 60 10.68 -2.88 -6.08
C SER A 60 12.10 -3.15 -5.60
N TYR A 61 12.48 -2.67 -4.41
CA TYR A 61 13.90 -2.63 -3.99
C TYR A 61 14.19 -3.19 -2.59
N ALA A 62 13.19 -3.33 -1.72
CA ALA A 62 13.45 -3.86 -0.39
C ALA A 62 13.66 -5.37 -0.46
N ASP A 63 14.85 -5.83 -0.07
CA ASP A 63 15.20 -7.24 0.06
C ASP A 63 15.05 -7.65 1.53
N LEU A 64 14.23 -8.66 1.78
CA LEU A 64 14.05 -9.19 3.13
C LEU A 64 15.11 -10.26 3.39
N VAL A 65 15.65 -10.32 4.61
CA VAL A 65 16.49 -11.45 5.04
C VAL A 65 15.61 -12.69 5.25
N ASP A 66 16.16 -13.88 5.07
CA ASP A 66 15.43 -15.16 5.15
C ASP A 66 14.58 -15.29 6.42
N LYS A 67 15.15 -14.86 7.56
CA LYS A 67 14.43 -14.86 8.84
C LYS A 67 13.19 -13.95 8.79
N GLN A 68 13.28 -12.75 8.22
CA GLN A 68 12.15 -11.84 8.10
C GLN A 68 11.10 -12.36 7.10
N MET A 69 11.54 -12.95 5.98
CA MET A 69 10.65 -13.56 5.00
C MET A 69 9.82 -14.68 5.63
N ARG A 70 10.47 -15.51 6.47
CA ARG A 70 9.83 -16.57 7.24
C ARG A 70 8.81 -16.02 8.23
N GLU A 71 9.13 -14.99 9.00
CA GLU A 71 8.19 -14.41 9.97
C GLU A 71 7.00 -13.73 9.29
N VAL A 72 7.18 -13.09 8.11
CA VAL A 72 6.06 -12.59 7.31
C VAL A 72 5.15 -13.72 6.85
N ALA A 73 5.73 -14.78 6.28
CA ALA A 73 4.97 -15.94 5.81
C ALA A 73 4.09 -16.55 6.91
N TRP A 74 4.67 -16.83 8.09
CA TRP A 74 3.91 -17.38 9.21
C TRP A 74 2.96 -16.38 9.84
N GLY A 75 3.31 -15.10 9.90
CA GLY A 75 2.42 -14.06 10.43
C GLY A 75 1.15 -13.90 9.60
N LEU A 76 1.24 -14.05 8.28
CA LEU A 76 0.08 -14.06 7.41
C LEU A 76 -0.82 -15.28 7.66
N ILE A 77 -0.24 -16.48 7.79
CA ILE A 77 -0.98 -17.71 8.13
C ILE A 77 -1.63 -17.62 9.52
N ASP A 78 -0.93 -17.04 10.48
CA ASP A 78 -1.38 -16.87 11.86
C ASP A 78 -2.47 -15.81 11.98
N SER A 79 -2.50 -14.83 11.07
CA SER A 79 -3.56 -13.80 11.01
C SER A 79 -4.94 -14.36 10.66
N LYS A 80 -5.00 -15.54 10.02
CA LYS A 80 -6.22 -16.19 9.53
C LYS A 80 -7.02 -15.42 8.46
N PHE A 81 -6.49 -14.31 7.95
CA PHE A 81 -7.06 -13.61 6.80
C PHE A 81 -6.55 -14.19 5.50
N SER A 82 -7.36 -14.10 4.44
CA SER A 82 -6.87 -14.34 3.10
C SER A 82 -5.81 -13.30 2.73
N PHE A 83 -4.81 -13.66 1.94
CA PHE A 83 -3.79 -12.70 1.53
C PHE A 83 -3.36 -12.82 0.07
N LEU A 84 -2.99 -11.68 -0.51
CA LEU A 84 -2.32 -11.59 -1.80
C LEU A 84 -0.94 -10.98 -1.58
N TRP A 85 0.12 -11.75 -1.79
CA TRP A 85 1.50 -11.34 -1.53
C TRP A 85 2.31 -11.25 -2.80
N VAL A 86 2.86 -10.05 -3.06
CA VAL A 86 3.89 -9.84 -4.08
C VAL A 86 5.26 -10.25 -3.52
N VAL A 87 5.81 -11.34 -4.07
CA VAL A 87 7.16 -11.83 -3.78
C VAL A 87 7.97 -11.76 -5.06
N ARG A 88 8.91 -10.82 -5.17
CA ARG A 88 9.72 -10.66 -6.39
C ARG A 88 10.44 -11.97 -6.71
N GLY A 89 10.66 -12.26 -8.00
CA GLY A 89 11.32 -13.50 -8.42
C GLY A 89 12.73 -13.70 -7.85
N THR A 90 13.43 -12.61 -7.51
CA THR A 90 14.73 -12.65 -6.83
C THR A 90 14.65 -13.04 -5.35
N GLU A 91 13.46 -12.91 -4.73
CA GLU A 91 13.19 -13.15 -3.32
C GLU A 91 12.48 -14.50 -3.07
N GLU A 92 11.93 -15.14 -4.12
CA GLU A 92 11.17 -16.40 -4.00
C GLU A 92 11.95 -17.51 -3.28
N SER A 93 13.28 -17.58 -3.47
CA SER A 93 14.12 -18.60 -2.85
C SER A 93 14.18 -18.51 -1.32
N LYS A 94 13.76 -17.38 -0.74
CA LYS A 94 13.73 -17.12 0.71
C LYS A 94 12.41 -17.53 1.36
N LEU A 95 11.39 -17.86 0.56
CA LEU A 95 10.13 -18.37 1.10
C LEU A 95 10.38 -19.70 1.84
N PRO A 96 9.72 -19.92 3.01
CA PRO A 96 9.79 -21.21 3.68
C PRO A 96 9.31 -22.33 2.73
N ARG A 97 10.05 -23.45 2.68
CA ARG A 97 9.74 -24.57 1.77
C ARG A 97 8.32 -25.11 1.96
N ASP A 98 7.86 -25.13 3.21
CA ASP A 98 6.56 -25.67 3.59
C ASP A 98 5.43 -24.61 3.49
N PHE A 99 5.74 -23.37 3.09
CA PHE A 99 4.77 -22.28 3.03
C PHE A 99 3.60 -22.60 2.12
N THR A 100 3.87 -23.07 0.91
CA THR A 100 2.82 -23.35 -0.09
C THR A 100 1.93 -24.53 0.32
N SER A 101 2.47 -25.52 1.03
CA SER A 101 1.68 -26.67 1.50
C SER A 101 0.72 -26.33 2.63
N GLU A 102 1.00 -25.27 3.39
CA GLU A 102 0.15 -24.78 4.50
C GLU A 102 -0.98 -23.86 4.00
N LEU A 103 -0.98 -23.48 2.72
CA LEU A 103 -2.07 -22.71 2.11
C LEU A 103 -3.27 -23.63 1.84
N HIS A 104 -4.08 -23.85 2.86
CA HIS A 104 -5.36 -24.54 2.72
C HIS A 104 -6.41 -23.64 2.01
N ASP A 105 -7.30 -24.28 1.24
CA ASP A 105 -8.57 -23.71 0.77
C ASP A 105 -8.49 -22.34 0.06
N ASP A 106 -7.47 -22.12 -0.76
CA ASP A 106 -7.32 -20.88 -1.55
C ASP A 106 -7.14 -19.60 -0.69
N ASN A 107 -6.70 -19.74 0.57
CA ASN A 107 -6.54 -18.62 1.51
C ASN A 107 -5.31 -17.74 1.26
N GLY A 108 -4.46 -18.06 0.28
CA GLY A 108 -3.29 -17.25 -0.05
C GLY A 108 -2.94 -17.32 -1.53
N LEU A 109 -2.58 -16.17 -2.11
CA LEU A 109 -2.05 -16.07 -3.46
C LEU A 109 -0.69 -15.36 -3.42
N THR A 110 0.36 -16.02 -3.93
CA THR A 110 1.67 -15.39 -4.13
C THR A 110 1.89 -15.12 -5.61
N VAL A 111 2.35 -13.91 -5.95
CA VAL A 111 2.68 -13.52 -7.32
C VAL A 111 3.98 -12.73 -7.38
N ASN A 112 4.63 -12.70 -8.54
CA ASN A 112 5.92 -12.02 -8.67
C ASN A 112 5.77 -10.51 -8.80
N TRP A 113 4.67 -10.10 -9.42
CA TRP A 113 4.30 -8.71 -9.64
C TRP A 113 2.82 -8.60 -10.01
N CYS A 114 2.17 -7.48 -9.69
CA CYS A 114 0.79 -7.19 -10.06
C CYS A 114 0.60 -5.69 -10.33
N SER A 115 -0.51 -5.29 -10.95
CA SER A 115 -0.94 -3.88 -10.93
C SER A 115 -1.40 -3.53 -9.51
N GLN A 116 -0.52 -2.89 -8.73
CA GLN A 116 -0.76 -2.55 -7.33
C GLN A 116 -1.98 -1.64 -7.18
N LEU A 117 -2.15 -0.67 -8.06
CA LEU A 117 -3.31 0.21 -8.09
C LEU A 117 -4.62 -0.57 -8.27
N ALA A 118 -4.67 -1.48 -9.24
CA ALA A 118 -5.86 -2.30 -9.48
C ALA A 118 -6.19 -3.19 -8.27
N VAL A 119 -5.15 -3.76 -7.62
CA VAL A 119 -5.32 -4.55 -6.40
C VAL A 119 -5.82 -3.67 -5.25
N LEU A 120 -5.18 -2.55 -4.94
CA LEU A 120 -5.58 -1.65 -3.85
C LEU A 120 -6.98 -1.07 -4.06
N ALA A 121 -7.42 -0.86 -5.30
CA ALA A 121 -8.76 -0.39 -5.62
C ALA A 121 -9.84 -1.50 -5.52
N HIS A 122 -9.44 -2.76 -5.36
CA HIS A 122 -10.37 -3.88 -5.35
C HIS A 122 -11.12 -4.00 -4.02
N ARG A 123 -12.45 -4.26 -4.09
CA ARG A 123 -13.36 -4.34 -2.92
C ARG A 123 -12.92 -5.35 -1.84
N ALA A 124 -12.24 -6.41 -2.24
CA ALA A 124 -11.79 -7.46 -1.34
C ALA A 124 -10.63 -7.03 -0.43
N ILE A 125 -9.88 -5.98 -0.79
CA ILE A 125 -8.76 -5.52 0.02
C ILE A 125 -9.26 -4.88 1.32
N GLY A 126 -8.89 -5.50 2.44
CA GLY A 126 -9.20 -5.02 3.78
C GLY A 126 -8.12 -4.09 4.33
N CYS A 127 -6.85 -4.44 4.11
CA CYS A 127 -5.69 -3.63 4.47
C CYS A 127 -4.47 -3.95 3.59
N PHE A 128 -3.44 -3.11 3.71
CA PHE A 128 -2.16 -3.24 2.99
C PHE A 128 -0.98 -3.35 3.97
N LEU A 129 -0.35 -4.52 4.02
CA LEU A 129 0.96 -4.70 4.64
C LEU A 129 2.06 -4.20 3.69
N THR A 130 2.68 -3.08 4.05
CA THR A 130 3.58 -2.33 3.18
C THR A 130 4.89 -1.99 3.86
N HIS A 131 5.96 -1.93 3.08
CA HIS A 131 7.24 -1.35 3.49
C HIS A 131 7.18 0.17 3.76
N GLY A 132 6.09 0.86 3.43
CA GLY A 132 5.95 2.31 3.68
C GLY A 132 6.75 3.19 2.73
N GLY A 133 7.09 2.71 1.53
CA GLY A 133 7.64 3.56 0.48
C GLY A 133 6.62 4.62 0.03
N TRP A 134 7.09 5.83 -0.27
CA TRP A 134 6.20 6.99 -0.46
C TRP A 134 5.11 6.80 -1.53
N ASN A 135 5.44 6.21 -2.69
CA ASN A 135 4.45 5.94 -3.73
C ASN A 135 3.36 4.99 -3.24
N SER A 136 3.74 3.84 -2.68
CA SER A 136 2.81 2.86 -2.10
C SER A 136 1.94 3.47 -0.99
N THR A 137 2.52 4.33 -0.16
CA THR A 137 1.77 5.05 0.89
C THR A 137 0.75 6.02 0.28
N LEU A 138 1.12 6.79 -0.74
CA LEU A 138 0.22 7.71 -1.43
C LEU A 138 -0.89 6.98 -2.19
N GLU A 139 -0.59 5.84 -2.81
CA GLU A 139 -1.59 5.00 -3.49
C GLU A 139 -2.64 4.49 -2.48
N ALA A 140 -2.20 3.89 -1.38
CA ALA A 140 -3.08 3.40 -0.34
C ALA A 140 -3.91 4.51 0.31
N LEU A 141 -3.28 5.65 0.60
CA LEU A 141 -3.96 6.84 1.13
C LEU A 141 -5.03 7.36 0.15
N SER A 142 -4.69 7.51 -1.12
CA SER A 142 -5.61 8.01 -2.15
C SER A 142 -6.74 7.04 -2.46
N LEU A 143 -6.54 5.74 -2.22
CA LEU A 143 -7.56 4.71 -2.44
C LEU A 143 -8.39 4.41 -1.18
N GLY A 144 -7.99 4.93 -0.02
CA GLY A 144 -8.67 4.76 1.27
C GLY A 144 -8.41 3.40 1.90
N VAL A 145 -7.24 2.81 1.65
CA VAL A 145 -6.84 1.49 2.15
C VAL A 145 -6.05 1.63 3.44
N PRO A 146 -6.53 1.06 4.57
CA PRO A 146 -5.77 0.99 5.81
C PRO A 146 -4.44 0.26 5.67
N MET A 147 -3.42 0.66 6.43
CA MET A 147 -2.07 0.10 6.30
C MET A 147 -1.58 -0.60 7.58
N VAL A 148 -0.81 -1.67 7.40
CA VAL A 148 0.17 -2.15 8.36
C VAL A 148 1.54 -1.81 7.80
N VAL A 149 2.30 -0.95 8.48
CA VAL A 149 3.58 -0.45 7.94
C VAL A 149 4.75 -1.14 8.61
N MET A 150 5.55 -1.84 7.80
CA MET A 150 6.77 -2.54 8.18
C MET A 150 7.98 -1.90 7.48
N PRO A 151 8.45 -0.75 7.97
CA PRO A 151 9.51 0.01 7.30
C PRO A 151 10.83 -0.75 7.29
N GLN A 152 11.57 -0.66 6.19
CA GLN A 152 12.84 -1.34 5.99
C GLN A 152 14.03 -0.36 6.09
N TRP A 153 13.99 0.77 5.38
CA TRP A 153 15.10 1.74 5.37
C TRP A 153 14.67 3.13 4.85
N THR A 154 15.60 4.08 4.77
CA THR A 154 15.40 5.44 4.21
C THR A 154 14.24 6.20 4.89
N ASP A 155 13.35 6.81 4.10
CA ASP A 155 12.19 7.61 4.51
C ASP A 155 11.03 6.77 5.04
N GLN A 156 11.07 5.44 4.87
CA GLN A 156 9.97 4.55 5.24
C GLN A 156 9.61 4.62 6.72
N THR A 157 10.61 4.82 7.60
CA THR A 157 10.37 4.97 9.04
C THR A 157 9.61 6.26 9.37
N THR A 158 9.89 7.34 8.64
CA THR A 158 9.13 8.59 8.72
C THR A 158 7.72 8.41 8.19
N ASN A 159 7.56 7.74 7.04
CA ASN A 159 6.24 7.47 6.46
C ASN A 159 5.40 6.60 7.40
N ALA A 160 5.99 5.59 8.03
CA ALA A 160 5.33 4.76 9.04
C ALA A 160 4.84 5.59 10.25
N LYS A 161 5.63 6.57 10.70
CA LYS A 161 5.23 7.51 11.77
C LYS A 161 4.04 8.37 11.34
N LEU A 162 4.04 8.88 10.10
CA LEU A 162 2.93 9.67 9.57
C LEU A 162 1.64 8.83 9.48
N VAL A 163 1.74 7.61 8.96
CA VAL A 163 0.62 6.67 8.84
C VAL A 163 0.01 6.33 10.20
N ALA A 164 0.84 5.97 11.18
CA ALA A 164 0.38 5.54 12.50
C ALA A 164 -0.13 6.70 13.36
N ASP A 165 0.62 7.80 13.44
CA ASP A 165 0.41 8.78 14.51
C ASP A 165 -0.19 10.10 14.05
N VAL A 166 0.03 10.47 12.78
CA VAL A 166 -0.44 11.76 12.23
C VAL A 166 -1.75 11.58 11.49
N TRP A 167 -1.75 10.73 10.47
CA TRP A 167 -2.93 10.46 9.65
C TRP A 167 -3.85 9.43 10.29
N LYS A 168 -3.29 8.55 11.13
CA LYS A 168 -4.00 7.48 11.85
C LYS A 168 -4.79 6.58 10.88
N ILE A 169 -4.15 6.23 9.77
CA ILE A 169 -4.70 5.39 8.69
C ILE A 169 -4.07 4.00 8.68
N GLY A 170 -3.34 3.65 9.75
CA GLY A 170 -2.72 2.35 9.90
C GLY A 170 -1.99 2.21 11.22
N VAL A 171 -1.26 1.10 11.35
CA VAL A 171 -0.37 0.84 12.47
C VAL A 171 1.04 0.58 11.97
N ARG A 172 2.03 0.77 12.83
CA ARG A 172 3.44 0.45 12.55
C ARG A 172 3.83 -0.75 13.39
N VAL A 173 4.37 -1.80 12.75
CA VAL A 173 4.89 -2.97 13.47
C VAL A 173 6.22 -2.67 14.17
N THR A 174 6.44 -3.36 15.29
CA THR A 174 7.65 -3.24 16.09
C THR A 174 8.60 -4.41 15.86
N ALA A 175 9.87 -4.12 15.62
CA ALA A 175 10.90 -5.14 15.49
C ALA A 175 11.50 -5.52 16.85
N ASP A 176 12.00 -6.75 16.95
CA ASP A 176 12.80 -7.23 18.08
C ASP A 176 14.18 -6.53 18.15
N GLU A 177 14.98 -6.88 19.14
CA GLU A 177 16.35 -6.38 19.33
C GLU A 177 17.30 -6.68 18.15
N ASN A 178 16.95 -7.64 17.29
CA ASN A 178 17.70 -8.02 16.10
C ASN A 178 17.16 -7.33 14.84
N GLY A 179 16.19 -6.43 14.96
CA GLY A 179 15.54 -5.76 13.84
C GLY A 179 14.58 -6.65 13.06
N ILE A 180 14.11 -7.75 13.63
CA ILE A 180 13.15 -8.67 13.02
C ILE A 180 11.76 -8.43 13.58
N VAL A 181 10.78 -8.24 12.70
CA VAL A 181 9.37 -8.23 13.08
C VAL A 181 8.87 -9.67 13.13
N MET A 182 8.51 -10.11 14.33
CA MET A 182 8.06 -11.48 14.61
C MET A 182 6.65 -11.74 14.08
N ARG A 183 6.33 -12.99 13.74
CA ARG A 183 5.02 -13.38 13.19
C ARG A 183 3.84 -12.96 14.08
N GLU A 184 4.02 -13.00 15.40
CA GLU A 184 2.97 -12.65 16.37
C GLU A 184 2.61 -11.17 16.27
N GLU A 185 3.63 -10.31 16.09
CA GLU A 185 3.43 -8.88 15.87
C GLU A 185 2.74 -8.61 14.53
N ILE A 186 3.12 -9.33 13.47
CA ILE A 186 2.50 -9.19 12.15
C ILE A 186 1.03 -9.59 12.22
N ALA A 187 0.74 -10.76 12.81
CA ALA A 187 -0.62 -11.24 12.97
C ALA A 187 -1.45 -10.28 13.85
N ALA A 188 -0.90 -9.80 14.97
CA ALA A 188 -1.58 -8.85 15.84
C ALA A 188 -1.90 -7.53 15.12
N ALA A 189 -0.94 -6.95 14.40
CA ALA A 189 -1.11 -5.71 13.66
C ALA A 189 -2.12 -5.84 12.51
N VAL A 190 -2.09 -6.96 11.78
CA VAL A 190 -3.11 -7.26 10.75
C VAL A 190 -4.50 -7.34 11.40
N ASN A 191 -4.63 -8.06 12.51
CA ASN A 191 -5.89 -8.17 13.25
C ASN A 191 -6.38 -6.79 13.73
N GLU A 192 -5.51 -5.95 14.30
CA GLU A 192 -5.90 -4.60 14.76
C GLU A 192 -6.47 -3.73 13.64
N VAL A 193 -5.90 -3.80 12.43
CA VAL A 193 -6.36 -3.01 11.29
C VAL A 193 -7.61 -3.59 10.64
N MET A 194 -7.73 -4.93 10.61
CA MET A 194 -8.81 -5.62 9.90
C MET A 194 -10.11 -5.71 10.70
N GLN A 195 -10.05 -5.71 12.03
CA GLN A 195 -11.21 -5.94 12.90
C GLN A 195 -11.21 -5.06 14.16
N GLY A 196 -12.34 -5.06 14.88
CA GLY A 196 -12.54 -4.30 16.11
C GLY A 196 -12.72 -2.80 15.92
N ASP A 197 -12.98 -2.09 17.02
CA ASP A 197 -13.28 -0.66 17.01
C ASP A 197 -12.09 0.19 16.52
N GLY A 198 -10.86 -0.25 16.83
CA GLY A 198 -9.63 0.38 16.33
C GLY A 198 -9.56 0.39 14.80
N GLY A 199 -9.75 -0.78 14.17
CA GLY A 199 -9.81 -0.92 12.71
C GLY A 199 -10.90 -0.07 12.06
N LEU A 200 -12.07 0.08 12.70
CA LEU A 200 -13.15 0.96 12.22
C LEU A 200 -12.73 2.44 12.21
N VAL A 201 -12.04 2.92 13.26
CA VAL A 201 -11.53 4.29 13.33
C VAL A 201 -10.44 4.51 12.27
N ILE A 202 -9.49 3.58 12.15
CA ILE A 202 -8.42 3.62 11.14
C ILE A 202 -9.03 3.74 9.74
N ARG A 203 -10.03 2.90 9.42
CA ARG A 203 -10.71 2.90 8.12
C ARG A 203 -11.45 4.21 7.85
N ARG A 204 -12.13 4.78 8.85
CA ARG A 204 -12.78 6.08 8.71
C ARG A 204 -11.77 7.17 8.36
N ASN A 205 -10.60 7.16 9.01
CA ASN A 205 -9.53 8.11 8.70
C ASN A 205 -8.99 7.89 7.28
N ALA A 206 -8.79 6.63 6.86
CA ALA A 206 -8.32 6.31 5.51
C ALA A 206 -9.28 6.87 4.44
N MET A 207 -10.59 6.71 4.64
CA MET A 207 -11.61 7.28 3.75
C MET A 207 -11.58 8.81 3.71
N LYS A 208 -11.42 9.47 4.86
CA LYS A 208 -11.27 10.93 4.91
C LYS A 208 -10.07 11.40 4.08
N TRP A 209 -8.93 10.71 4.17
CA TRP A 209 -7.74 11.09 3.41
C TRP A 209 -7.88 10.82 1.91
N LYS A 210 -8.62 9.78 1.52
CA LYS A 210 -9.03 9.57 0.13
C LYS A 210 -9.82 10.76 -0.41
N ASP A 211 -10.81 11.24 0.33
CA ASP A 211 -11.64 12.37 -0.10
C ASP A 211 -10.79 13.64 -0.27
N LEU A 212 -9.87 13.92 0.66
CA LEU A 212 -8.93 15.04 0.56
C LEU A 212 -7.94 14.90 -0.61
N ALA A 213 -7.51 13.67 -0.90
CA ALA A 213 -6.64 13.39 -2.04
C ALA A 213 -7.34 13.71 -3.37
N VAL A 214 -8.63 13.36 -3.50
CA VAL A 214 -9.47 13.73 -4.65
C VAL A 214 -9.62 15.25 -4.72
N GLU A 215 -10.02 15.90 -3.63
CA GLU A 215 -10.19 17.36 -3.56
C GLU A 215 -8.93 18.12 -3.98
N ALA A 216 -7.74 17.63 -3.62
CA ALA A 216 -6.49 18.28 -3.97
C ALA A 216 -6.24 18.33 -5.49
N VAL A 217 -6.59 17.28 -6.23
CA VAL A 217 -6.30 17.16 -7.68
C VAL A 217 -7.49 17.52 -8.57
N ASP A 218 -8.69 17.62 -8.01
CA ASP A 218 -9.88 18.07 -8.73
C ASP A 218 -9.79 19.56 -9.11
N GLU A 219 -10.66 20.02 -10.00
CA GLU A 219 -10.68 21.39 -10.51
C GLU A 219 -10.77 22.43 -9.37
N GLY A 220 -9.82 23.36 -9.32
CA GLY A 220 -9.73 24.36 -8.25
C GLY A 220 -9.09 23.84 -6.95
N GLY A 221 -8.71 22.56 -6.90
CA GLY A 221 -7.93 21.96 -5.82
C GLY A 221 -6.53 22.55 -5.69
N SER A 222 -5.88 22.27 -4.55
CA SER A 222 -4.55 22.83 -4.26
C SER A 222 -3.46 22.34 -5.23
N SER A 223 -3.50 21.07 -5.64
CA SER A 223 -2.57 20.50 -6.62
C SER A 223 -2.87 21.01 -8.03
N ASP A 224 -4.16 21.04 -8.42
CA ASP A 224 -4.61 21.59 -9.71
C ASP A 224 -4.17 23.05 -9.88
N SER A 225 -4.35 23.87 -8.85
CA SER A 225 -3.92 25.27 -8.83
C SER A 225 -2.40 25.39 -8.95
N ASN A 226 -1.64 24.61 -8.17
CA ASN A 226 -0.18 24.63 -8.21
C ASN A 226 0.40 24.22 -9.57
N VAL A 227 -0.21 23.22 -10.23
CA VAL A 227 0.19 22.79 -11.57
C VAL A 227 -0.15 23.86 -12.60
N THR A 228 -1.35 24.44 -12.53
CA THR A 228 -1.78 25.54 -13.40
C THR A 228 -0.86 26.74 -13.29
N GLU A 229 -0.53 27.19 -12.07
CA GLU A 229 0.39 28.30 -11.85
C GLU A 229 1.78 28.02 -12.44
N PHE A 230 2.31 26.82 -12.20
CA PHE A 230 3.60 26.41 -12.75
C PHE A 230 3.59 26.40 -14.29
N ALA A 231 2.54 25.88 -14.91
CA ALA A 231 2.38 25.88 -16.35
C ALA A 231 2.29 27.31 -16.92
N MET A 232 1.55 28.22 -16.25
CA MET A 232 1.46 29.62 -16.64
C MET A 232 2.81 30.35 -16.57
N GLU A 233 3.65 30.04 -15.58
CA GLU A 233 5.00 30.59 -15.48
C GLU A 233 5.90 30.12 -16.63
N LEU A 234 5.81 28.85 -17.02
CA LEU A 234 6.57 28.30 -18.15
C LEU A 234 6.13 28.85 -19.51
N LEU A 235 4.84 29.16 -19.68
CA LEU A 235 4.33 29.71 -20.94
C LEU A 235 4.57 31.21 -21.11
N ARG A 236 5.02 31.90 -20.05
CA ARG A 236 5.39 33.32 -20.07
C ARG A 236 6.83 33.57 -20.53
N THR A 237 7.64 32.51 -20.70
CA THR A 237 9.00 32.57 -21.26
C THR A 237 9.01 32.24 -22.73
#